data_AF-A0AAT9ST38-F1
#
_entry.id   AF-A0AAT9ST38-F1
#
_cell.length_a   1.000
_cell.length_b   1.000
_cell.length_c   1.000
_cell.angle_alpha   90.00
_cell.angle_beta   90.00
_cell.angle_gamma   90.00
#
_symmetry.space_group_name_H-M   'P 1'
#
loop_
_entity.id
_entity.type
_entity.pdbx_description
1 polymer ?
#
loop_
_entity_poly.entity_id
_entity_poly.type
_entity_poly.pdbx_seq_one_letter_code
_entity_poly.pdbx_strand_id
1 'polypeptide(L)'
;MSADPGDLANLADLALPPAISFWPPAAGVWILGGATAAALAVAGWRAWERYRADAYLRRAAAEIDSAALAGNAPGAVSAVLKRAAMVTYGRERVASLTGPAWTSFVVETAPAGETMTELTSSLHGLFSANASSSAQDPAALAAQAKVWLRGQRGRVSGRR
;
A
#
# COMPACT_ATOMS: atom_id res chain seq x y z
N MET A 1 33.31 -46.55 -72.52
CA MET A 1 31.94 -46.09 -72.17
C MET A 1 32.10 -45.11 -71.03
N SER A 2 32.17 -43.81 -71.35
CA SER A 2 32.33 -42.77 -70.33
C SER A 2 31.03 -42.66 -69.56
N ALA A 3 31.10 -42.72 -68.23
CA ALA A 3 29.94 -42.53 -67.37
C ALA A 3 29.34 -41.14 -67.65
N ASP A 4 28.02 -41.10 -67.86
CA ASP A 4 27.28 -39.88 -68.11
C ASP A 4 27.33 -39.00 -66.85
N PRO A 5 27.93 -37.79 -66.89
CA PRO A 5 28.02 -36.92 -65.73
C PRO A 5 26.64 -36.44 -65.22
N GLY A 6 25.56 -36.69 -65.97
CA GLY A 6 24.18 -36.41 -65.57
C GLY A 6 23.42 -37.57 -64.92
N ASP A 7 24.06 -38.72 -64.66
CA ASP A 7 23.40 -39.87 -64.06
C ASP A 7 22.98 -39.59 -62.60
N LEU A 8 21.67 -39.65 -62.32
CA LEU A 8 21.08 -39.40 -61.01
C LEU A 8 21.55 -40.41 -59.95
N ALA A 9 22.09 -41.55 -60.37
CA ALA A 9 22.73 -42.52 -59.48
C ALA A 9 24.04 -41.99 -58.85
N ASN A 10 24.62 -40.90 -59.37
CA ASN A 10 25.79 -40.22 -58.81
C ASN A 10 25.45 -39.06 -57.83
N LEU A 11 24.17 -38.78 -57.56
CA LEU A 11 23.82 -37.82 -56.50
C LEU A 11 24.12 -38.45 -55.14
N ALA A 12 25.16 -37.93 -54.47
CA ALA A 12 25.43 -38.25 -53.07
C ALA A 12 24.22 -37.83 -52.22
N ASP A 13 23.68 -38.76 -51.45
CA ASP A 13 22.58 -38.54 -50.52
C ASP A 13 22.97 -37.42 -49.54
N LEU A 14 22.19 -36.34 -49.50
CA LEU A 14 22.46 -35.17 -48.66
C LEU A 14 22.24 -35.57 -47.20
N ALA A 15 23.33 -35.88 -46.50
CA ALA A 15 23.31 -36.11 -45.06
C ALA A 15 22.74 -34.88 -44.35
N LEU A 16 21.46 -34.96 -43.93
CA LEU A 16 20.84 -33.92 -43.11
C LEU A 16 21.60 -33.81 -41.79
N PRO A 17 21.93 -32.58 -41.33
CA PRO A 17 22.56 -32.41 -40.03
C PRO A 17 21.64 -32.97 -38.94
N PRO A 18 22.20 -33.61 -37.89
CA PRO A 18 21.42 -34.08 -36.77
C PRO A 18 20.63 -32.92 -36.15
N ALA A 19 19.40 -33.19 -35.73
CA ALA A 19 18.54 -32.19 -35.11
C ALA A 19 19.26 -31.50 -33.93
N ILE A 20 19.37 -30.18 -34.01
CA ILE A 20 20.03 -29.39 -32.97
C ILE A 20 19.13 -29.43 -31.73
N SER A 21 19.59 -30.08 -30.66
CA SER A 21 18.86 -30.06 -29.39
C SER A 21 18.86 -28.63 -28.87
N PHE A 22 17.68 -28.03 -28.76
CA PHE A 22 17.47 -26.64 -28.31
C PHE A 22 17.68 -26.47 -26.79
N TRP A 23 18.40 -27.41 -26.17
CA TRP A 23 18.55 -27.54 -24.73
C TRP A 23 20.04 -27.54 -24.34
N PRO A 24 20.47 -26.68 -23.40
CA PRO A 24 19.68 -25.74 -22.60
C PRO A 24 19.43 -24.42 -23.37
N PRO A 25 18.31 -23.73 -23.11
CA PRO A 25 18.10 -22.38 -23.63
C PRO A 25 19.28 -21.49 -23.23
N ALA A 26 19.74 -20.65 -24.18
CA ALA A 26 20.87 -19.75 -23.98
C ALA A 26 20.77 -19.02 -22.63
N ALA A 27 21.89 -18.86 -21.92
CA ALA A 27 21.94 -18.33 -20.56
C ALA A 27 21.12 -17.04 -20.35
N GLY A 28 20.93 -16.22 -21.40
CA GLY A 28 20.07 -15.04 -21.39
C GLY A 28 18.60 -15.28 -21.03
N VAL A 29 18.02 -16.45 -21.35
CA VAL A 29 16.63 -16.77 -21.00
C VAL A 29 16.46 -16.94 -19.49
N TRP A 30 17.46 -17.53 -18.83
CA TRP A 30 17.46 -17.67 -17.37
C TRP A 30 17.61 -16.32 -16.67
N ILE A 31 18.46 -15.44 -17.19
CA ILE A 31 18.60 -14.07 -16.68
C ILE A 31 17.28 -13.31 -16.82
N LEU A 32 16.66 -13.36 -18.00
CA LEU A 32 15.38 -12.68 -18.26
C LEU A 32 14.24 -13.27 -17.40
N GLY A 33 14.19 -14.59 -17.27
CA GLY A 33 13.20 -15.28 -16.44
C GLY A 33 13.36 -14.93 -14.96
N GLY A 34 14.59 -14.92 -14.44
CA GLY A 34 14.90 -14.52 -13.08
C GLY A 34 14.56 -13.06 -12.80
N ALA A 35 14.93 -12.15 -13.70
CA ALA A 35 14.58 -10.73 -13.59
C ALA A 35 13.06 -10.50 -13.61
N THR A 36 12.34 -11.20 -14.48
CA THR A 36 10.87 -11.14 -14.56
C THR A 36 10.23 -11.67 -13.28
N ALA A 37 10.69 -12.82 -12.77
CA ALA A 37 10.20 -13.39 -11.52
C ALA A 37 10.45 -12.45 -10.32
N ALA A 38 11.63 -11.84 -10.24
CA ALA A 38 11.94 -10.85 -9.21
C ALA A 38 11.03 -9.62 -9.29
N ALA A 39 10.81 -9.10 -10.50
CA ALA A 39 9.90 -7.97 -10.71
C ALA A 39 8.47 -8.29 -10.27
N LEU A 40 7.96 -9.49 -10.61
CA LEU A 40 6.64 -9.95 -10.18
C LEU A 40 6.57 -10.15 -8.66
N ALA A 41 7.62 -10.69 -8.03
CA ALA A 41 7.67 -10.86 -6.58
C ALA A 41 7.63 -9.50 -5.86
N VAL A 42 8.39 -8.51 -6.34
CA VAL A 42 8.36 -7.14 -5.78
C VAL A 42 6.99 -6.50 -6.00
N ALA A 43 6.41 -6.61 -7.19
CA ALA A 43 5.08 -6.08 -7.47
C ALA A 43 4.01 -6.72 -6.58
N GLY A 44 4.05 -8.05 -6.42
CA GLY A 44 3.15 -8.82 -5.56
C GLY A 44 3.29 -8.44 -4.09
N TRP A 45 4.52 -8.32 -3.58
CA TRP A 45 4.78 -7.87 -2.21
C TRP A 45 4.19 -6.48 -1.97
N ARG A 46 4.46 -5.52 -2.86
CA ARG A 46 3.93 -4.16 -2.73
C ARG A 46 2.41 -4.14 -2.82
N ALA A 47 1.80 -4.95 -3.69
CA ALA A 47 0.36 -5.08 -3.76
C ALA A 47 -0.23 -5.66 -2.47
N TRP A 48 0.45 -6.64 -1.85
CA TRP A 48 0.02 -7.23 -0.59
C TRP A 48 0.11 -6.24 0.58
N GLU A 49 1.22 -5.51 0.72
CA GLU A 49 1.33 -4.46 1.74
C GLU A 49 0.20 -3.43 1.63
N ARG A 50 -0.14 -3.03 0.40
CA ARG A 50 -1.26 -2.12 0.14
C ARG A 50 -2.60 -2.71 0.51
N TYR A 51 -2.84 -3.98 0.15
CA TYR A 51 -4.06 -4.68 0.53
C TYR A 51 -4.23 -4.76 2.06
N ARG A 52 -3.13 -5.04 2.79
CA ARG A 52 -3.13 -5.07 4.26
C ARG A 52 -3.43 -3.70 4.85
N ALA A 53 -2.82 -2.64 4.30
CA ALA A 53 -3.06 -1.27 4.72
C ALA A 53 -4.53 -0.88 4.52
N ASP A 54 -5.10 -1.16 3.35
CA ASP A 54 -6.52 -0.88 3.06
C ASP A 54 -7.47 -1.70 3.94
N ALA A 55 -7.15 -2.99 4.19
CA ALA A 55 -7.93 -3.82 5.09
C ALA A 55 -7.91 -3.27 6.53
N TYR A 56 -6.76 -2.79 6.99
CA TYR A 56 -6.62 -2.16 8.30
C TYR A 56 -7.43 -0.86 8.40
N LEU A 57 -7.32 0.03 7.41
CA LEU A 57 -8.06 1.30 7.40
C LEU A 57 -9.58 1.10 7.34
N ARG A 58 -10.06 0.04 6.66
CA ARG A 58 -11.49 -0.31 6.69
C ARG A 58 -11.96 -0.71 8.10
N ARG A 59 -11.17 -1.48 8.83
CA ARG A 59 -11.49 -1.87 10.21
C ARG A 59 -11.40 -0.69 11.17
N ALA A 60 -10.43 0.20 10.97
CA ALA A 60 -10.27 1.41 11.77
C ALA A 60 -11.52 2.32 11.72
N ALA A 61 -12.23 2.38 10.59
CA ALA A 61 -13.50 3.13 10.51
C ALA A 61 -14.58 2.56 11.45
N ALA A 62 -14.71 1.23 11.51
CA ALA A 62 -15.63 0.56 12.42
C ALA A 62 -15.23 0.73 13.90
N GLU A 63 -13.92 0.73 14.18
CA GLU A 63 -13.41 1.02 15.53
C GLU A 63 -13.78 2.43 15.99
N ILE A 64 -13.70 3.44 15.10
CA ILE A 64 -14.12 4.81 15.40
C ILE A 64 -15.61 4.87 15.75
N ASP A 65 -16.47 4.17 15.00
CA ASP A 65 -17.91 4.13 15.27
C ASP A 65 -18.20 3.47 16.63
N SER A 66 -17.50 2.37 16.96
CA SER A 66 -17.63 1.73 18.26
C SER A 66 -17.16 2.62 19.42
N ALA A 67 -16.09 3.39 19.22
CA ALA A 67 -15.55 4.32 20.21
C ALA A 67 -16.50 5.49 20.48
N ALA A 68 -17.18 5.99 19.44
CA ALA A 68 -18.17 7.05 19.58
C ALA A 68 -19.39 6.58 20.39
N LEU A 69 -19.84 5.34 20.19
CA LEU A 69 -20.96 4.73 20.92
C LEU A 69 -20.61 4.43 22.39
N ALA A 70 -19.35 4.13 22.69
CA ALA A 70 -18.90 3.76 24.04
C ALA A 70 -18.67 4.96 24.99
N GLY A 71 -18.86 6.20 24.53
CA GLY A 71 -18.70 7.41 25.36
C GLY A 71 -17.26 7.77 25.73
N ASN A 72 -16.27 6.94 25.37
CA ASN A 72 -14.83 7.21 25.52
C ASN A 72 -14.20 7.63 24.18
N ALA A 73 -14.89 8.54 23.48
CA ALA A 73 -14.67 8.80 22.07
C ALA A 73 -13.27 9.39 21.74
N PRO A 74 -12.77 10.46 22.40
CA PRO A 74 -11.61 11.17 21.88
C PRO A 74 -10.29 10.38 22.04
N GLY A 75 -10.06 9.72 23.17
CA GLY A 75 -8.84 8.94 23.39
C GLY A 75 -8.73 7.73 22.47
N ALA A 76 -9.82 6.97 22.34
CA ALA A 76 -9.88 5.81 21.47
C ALA A 76 -9.76 6.20 19.98
N VAL A 77 -10.47 7.25 19.54
CA VAL A 77 -10.36 7.78 18.17
C VAL A 77 -8.93 8.25 17.87
N SER A 78 -8.27 8.95 18.81
CA SER A 78 -6.86 9.35 18.67
C SER A 78 -5.93 8.16 18.50
N ALA A 79 -6.12 7.09 19.28
CA ALA A 79 -5.31 5.88 19.17
C ALA A 79 -5.48 5.19 17.80
N VAL A 80 -6.71 5.11 17.30
CA VAL A 80 -7.03 4.55 15.98
C VAL A 80 -6.38 5.38 14.87
N LEU A 81 -6.53 6.70 14.92
CA LEU A 81 -5.92 7.63 13.96
C LEU A 81 -4.39 7.54 13.98
N LYS A 82 -3.76 7.42 15.15
CA LYS A 82 -2.30 7.28 15.26
C LYS A 82 -1.81 5.97 14.63
N ARG A 83 -2.53 4.85 14.85
CA ARG A 83 -2.22 3.59 14.16
C ARG A 83 -2.41 3.70 12.65
N ALA A 84 -3.48 4.35 12.18
CA ALA A 84 -3.71 4.59 10.76
C ALA A 84 -2.62 5.47 10.12
N ALA A 85 -2.17 6.52 10.82
CA ALA A 85 -1.05 7.36 10.39
C ALA A 85 0.26 6.55 10.26
N MET A 86 0.55 5.64 11.20
CA MET A 86 1.74 4.77 11.11
C MET A 86 1.71 3.87 9.87
N VAL A 87 0.54 3.39 9.46
CA VAL A 87 0.39 2.58 8.24
C VAL A 87 0.70 3.39 6.97
N THR A 88 0.28 4.66 6.92
CA THR A 88 0.42 5.50 5.73
C THR A 88 1.78 6.21 5.62
N TYR A 89 2.32 6.66 6.77
CA TYR A 89 3.52 7.52 6.84
C TYR A 89 4.73 6.84 7.48
N GLY A 90 4.58 5.61 7.98
CA GLY A 90 5.63 4.86 8.66
C GLY A 90 5.68 5.11 10.17
N ARG A 91 6.15 4.09 10.90
CA ARG A 91 6.25 4.12 12.37
C ARG A 91 7.23 5.18 12.87
N GLU A 92 8.36 5.34 12.19
CA GLU A 92 9.44 6.25 12.64
C GLU A 92 9.01 7.70 12.70
N ARG A 93 8.22 8.16 11.72
CA ARG A 93 7.74 9.55 11.65
C ARG A 93 6.62 9.82 12.66
N VAL A 94 5.75 8.84 12.93
CA VAL A 94 4.50 9.06 13.67
C VAL A 94 4.58 8.64 15.14
N ALA A 95 5.41 7.66 15.49
CA ALA A 95 5.46 7.12 16.85
C ALA A 95 5.86 8.17 17.89
N SER A 96 6.84 9.02 17.56
CA SER A 96 7.33 10.11 18.41
C SER A 96 6.37 11.29 18.55
N LEU A 97 5.37 11.41 17.68
CA LEU A 97 4.42 12.53 17.71
C LEU A 97 3.42 12.34 18.86
N THR A 98 3.41 13.28 19.80
CA THR A 98 2.49 13.33 20.94
C THR A 98 1.98 14.73 21.18
N GLY A 99 0.81 14.87 21.80
CA GLY A 99 0.30 16.17 22.22
C GLY A 99 0.11 17.14 21.04
N PRO A 100 0.60 18.39 21.15
CA PRO A 100 0.48 19.40 20.09
C PRO A 100 1.07 18.95 18.75
N ALA A 101 2.22 18.26 18.77
CA ALA A 101 2.87 17.79 17.55
C ALA A 101 2.01 16.77 16.79
N TRP A 102 1.27 15.93 17.51
CA TRP A 102 0.30 15.02 16.92
C TRP A 102 -0.88 15.78 16.31
N THR A 103 -1.43 16.78 17.01
CA THR A 103 -2.53 17.58 16.48
C THR A 103 -2.15 18.34 15.21
N SER A 104 -0.98 18.95 15.17
CA SER A 104 -0.47 19.66 13.98
C SER A 104 -0.30 18.72 12.80
N PHE A 105 0.20 17.51 13.04
CA PHE A 105 0.34 16.49 12.00
C PHE A 105 -1.01 16.08 11.40
N VAL A 106 -2.05 15.91 12.22
CA VAL A 106 -3.39 15.55 11.74
C VAL A 106 -3.95 16.66 10.83
N VAL A 107 -3.74 17.93 11.18
CA VAL A 107 -4.14 19.09 10.36
C VAL A 107 -3.37 19.14 9.05
N GLU A 108 -2.05 19.01 9.09
CA GLU A 108 -1.18 19.04 7.91
C GLU A 108 -1.52 17.91 6.92
N THR A 109 -1.92 16.76 7.44
CA THR A 109 -2.26 15.57 6.64
C THR A 109 -3.74 15.46 6.29
N ALA A 110 -4.56 16.45 6.65
CA ALA A 110 -5.98 16.47 6.32
C ALA A 110 -6.22 16.48 4.79
N PRO A 111 -7.38 16.02 4.32
CA PRO A 111 -7.77 16.19 2.93
C PRO A 111 -7.96 17.68 2.61
N ALA A 112 -7.59 18.11 1.40
CA ALA A 112 -7.78 19.50 0.99
C ALA A 112 -9.27 19.86 0.94
N GLY A 113 -9.63 21.04 1.48
CA GLY A 113 -11.01 21.55 1.48
C GLY A 113 -11.88 21.05 2.62
N GLU A 114 -11.36 20.22 3.54
CA GLU A 114 -12.12 19.70 4.68
C GLU A 114 -11.70 20.37 5.99
N THR A 115 -12.69 20.88 6.73
CA THR A 115 -12.47 21.55 8.02
C THR A 115 -12.48 20.52 9.15
N MET A 116 -11.36 20.40 9.87
CA MET A 116 -11.16 19.41 10.95
C MET A 116 -11.29 20.02 12.35
N THR A 117 -12.10 21.05 12.54
CA THR A 117 -12.16 21.83 13.79
C THR A 117 -12.58 21.01 15.01
N GLU A 118 -13.54 20.08 14.86
CA GLU A 118 -14.00 19.23 15.98
C GLU A 118 -12.96 18.18 16.33
N LEU A 119 -12.29 17.63 15.31
CA LEU A 119 -11.22 16.68 15.50
C LEU A 119 -10.03 17.32 16.21
N THR A 120 -9.61 18.51 15.79
CA THR A 120 -8.46 19.21 16.36
C THR A 120 -8.74 19.73 17.76
N SER A 121 -9.92 20.30 18.01
CA SER A 121 -10.32 20.76 19.34
C SER A 121 -10.40 19.60 20.33
N SER A 122 -10.99 18.46 19.92
CA SER A 122 -11.09 17.26 20.74
C SER A 122 -9.71 16.67 21.05
N LEU A 123 -8.83 16.58 20.06
CA LEU A 123 -7.46 16.10 20.29
C LEU A 123 -6.66 17.06 21.18
N HIS A 124 -6.82 18.37 21.00
CA HIS A 124 -6.12 19.35 21.85
C HIS A 124 -6.61 19.29 23.31
N GLY A 125 -7.92 19.08 23.51
CA GLY A 125 -8.53 18.87 24.83
C GLY A 125 -8.04 17.62 25.54
N LEU A 126 -7.72 16.54 24.82
CA LEU A 126 -7.15 15.31 25.41
C LEU A 126 -5.78 15.52 26.04
N PHE A 127 -4.96 16.40 25.45
CA PHE A 127 -3.57 16.60 25.86
C PHE A 127 -3.37 17.85 26.72
N SER A 128 -4.41 18.66 26.90
CA SER A 128 -4.38 19.82 27.78
C SER A 128 -4.77 19.39 29.19
N ALA A 129 -4.01 19.82 30.20
CA ALA A 129 -4.26 19.49 31.61
C ALA A 129 -5.61 20.00 32.16
N ASN A 130 -6.36 20.78 31.36
CA ASN A 130 -7.66 21.31 31.71
C ASN A 130 -8.71 20.77 30.72
N ALA A 131 -9.00 19.46 30.81
CA ALA A 131 -10.03 18.77 30.04
C ALA A 131 -11.43 19.17 30.55
N SER A 132 -11.77 20.45 30.45
CA SER A 132 -13.14 20.89 30.68
C SER A 132 -13.93 20.55 29.43
N SER A 133 -14.84 19.60 29.60
CA SER A 133 -15.83 19.12 28.63
C SER A 133 -16.59 20.27 27.96
N SER A 134 -16.01 20.91 26.94
CA SER A 134 -16.81 21.54 25.91
C SER A 134 -17.67 20.43 25.32
N ALA A 135 -18.99 20.63 25.20
CA ALA A 135 -19.92 19.66 24.65
C ALA A 135 -19.46 19.19 23.26
N GLN A 136 -18.61 18.16 23.25
CA GLN A 136 -18.01 17.58 22.06
C GLN A 136 -19.03 16.60 21.54
N ASP A 137 -19.57 16.88 20.37
CA ASP A 137 -20.43 15.94 19.68
C ASP A 137 -19.57 14.73 19.25
N PRO A 138 -19.71 13.57 19.91
CA PRO A 138 -18.91 12.40 19.59
C PRO A 138 -19.18 11.91 18.16
N ALA A 139 -20.36 12.21 17.61
CA ALA A 139 -20.70 11.88 16.23
C ALA A 139 -19.96 12.78 15.24
N ALA A 140 -19.87 14.09 15.51
CA ALA A 140 -19.11 15.03 14.67
C ALA A 140 -17.61 14.70 14.67
N LEU A 141 -17.05 14.37 15.85
CA LEU A 141 -15.67 13.90 15.98
C LEU A 141 -15.43 12.63 15.13
N ALA A 142 -16.30 11.63 15.28
CA ALA A 142 -16.20 10.38 14.53
C ALA A 142 -16.34 10.61 13.01
N ALA A 143 -17.21 11.52 12.59
CA ALA A 143 -17.39 11.88 11.19
C ALA A 143 -16.10 12.49 10.59
N GLN A 144 -15.50 13.50 11.26
CA GLN A 144 -14.26 14.12 10.80
C GLN A 144 -13.07 13.14 10.84
N ALA A 145 -12.97 12.31 11.87
CA ALA A 145 -11.97 11.24 11.94
C ALA A 145 -12.08 10.26 10.76
N LYS A 146 -13.32 9.87 10.38
CA LYS A 146 -13.57 9.02 9.21
C LYS A 146 -13.24 9.72 7.90
N VAL A 147 -13.52 11.01 7.75
CA VAL A 147 -13.13 11.81 6.57
C VAL A 147 -11.61 11.81 6.41
N TRP A 148 -10.88 12.10 7.49
CA TRP A 148 -9.42 12.03 7.48
C TRP A 148 -8.91 10.63 7.09
N LEU A 149 -9.50 9.57 7.65
CA LEU A 149 -9.13 8.18 7.37
C LEU A 149 -9.34 7.80 5.90
N ARG A 150 -10.44 8.25 5.28
CA ARG A 150 -10.70 8.07 3.84
C ARG A 150 -9.63 8.77 3.00
N GLY A 151 -9.21 9.97 3.40
CA GLY A 151 -8.10 10.69 2.76
C GLY A 151 -6.79 9.90 2.79
N GLN A 152 -6.47 9.28 3.93
CA GLN A 152 -5.28 8.44 4.04
C GLN A 152 -5.34 7.17 3.17
N ARG A 153 -6.51 6.54 3.07
CA ARG A 153 -6.73 5.40 2.16
C ARG A 153 -6.46 5.79 0.70
N GLY A 154 -6.92 6.97 0.28
CA GLY A 154 -6.62 7.52 -1.04
C GLY A 154 -5.11 7.63 -1.31
N ARG A 155 -4.32 8.02 -0.31
CA ARG A 155 -2.85 8.14 -0.43
C ARG A 155 -2.13 6.78 -0.52
N VAL A 156 -2.62 5.76 0.20
CA VAL A 156 -2.11 4.38 0.09
C VAL A 156 -2.46 3.76 -1.28
N SER A 157 -3.64 4.11 -1.80
CA SER A 157 -4.12 3.68 -3.11
C SER A 157 -3.54 4.47 -4.30
N GLY A 158 -3.11 5.72 -4.09
CA GLY A 158 -2.67 6.65 -5.14
C GLY A 158 -1.16 6.66 -5.46
N ARG A 159 -0.32 6.00 -4.64
CA ARG A 159 1.12 5.87 -4.91
C ARG A 159 1.34 4.84 -6.04
N ARG A 160 1.12 5.26 -7.29
CA ARG A 160 1.41 4.53 -8.53
C ARG A 160 2.63 5.13 -9.22
#